data_AF-A0A662GA68-F1
#
_entry.id   AF-A0A662GA68-F1
#
_cell.length_a   1.000
_cell.length_b   1.000
_cell.length_c   1.000
_cell.angle_alpha   90.00
_cell.angle_beta   90.00
_cell.angle_gamma   90.00
#
_symmetry.space_group_name_H-M   'P 1'
#
loop_
_entity.id
_entity.type
_entity.pdbx_description
1 polymer ?
#
loop_
_entity_poly.entity_id
_entity_poly.type
_entity_poly.pdbx_seq_one_letter_code
_entity_poly.pdbx_strand_id
1 'polypeptide(L)'
;MTGIEEAQGGERNINNPVTCEERIDTELEKVLQTFRKAMESADENDGKIVINEDEEHEDIYEWIDTYALAYEDDPHYRAKRLQLSTGGPEDFFLFFEDGDIEYHFLDWFDGASRRLSGEDYELMKRFFEEVLNI
;
A
#
# COMPACT_ATOMS: atom_id res chain seq x y z
N MET A 1 2.95 -47.25 8.96
CA MET A 1 2.27 -46.54 7.86
C MET A 1 1.18 -45.71 8.49
N THR A 2 1.48 -44.45 8.80
CA THR A 2 0.51 -43.45 9.24
C THR A 2 0.19 -42.59 8.03
N GLY A 3 -1.08 -42.57 7.65
CA GLY A 3 -1.57 -41.92 6.44
C GLY A 3 -1.30 -40.42 6.44
N ILE A 4 -0.98 -39.91 5.25
CA ILE A 4 -0.88 -38.49 4.95
C ILE A 4 -2.31 -38.07 4.62
N GLU A 5 -2.94 -37.23 5.43
CA GLU A 5 -4.18 -36.56 5.04
C GLU A 5 -3.82 -35.44 4.07
N GLU A 6 -4.09 -35.69 2.79
CA GLU A 6 -4.04 -34.68 1.76
C GLU A 6 -5.16 -33.66 2.01
N ALA A 7 -4.79 -32.40 2.25
CA ALA A 7 -5.73 -31.30 2.31
C ALA A 7 -6.41 -31.15 0.94
N GLN A 8 -7.70 -31.50 0.89
CA GLN A 8 -8.53 -31.26 -0.28
C GLN A 8 -8.70 -29.75 -0.47
N GLY A 9 -8.07 -29.20 -1.51
CA GLY A 9 -8.34 -27.85 -2.01
C GLY A 9 -9.80 -27.78 -2.48
N GLY A 10 -10.66 -27.20 -1.64
CA GLY A 10 -12.05 -26.95 -1.98
C GLY A 10 -12.18 -25.89 -3.07
N GLU A 11 -12.91 -26.20 -4.14
CA GLU A 11 -13.28 -25.24 -5.18
C GLU A 11 -14.11 -24.09 -4.55
N ARG A 12 -13.68 -22.83 -4.76
CA ARG A 12 -14.38 -21.65 -4.25
C ARG A 12 -15.74 -21.50 -4.92
N ASN A 13 -16.79 -21.34 -4.11
CA ASN A 13 -18.14 -21.07 -4.58
C ASN A 13 -18.20 -19.66 -5.21
N ILE A 14 -18.44 -19.58 -6.52
CA ILE A 14 -18.55 -18.34 -7.30
C ILE A 14 -19.65 -17.37 -6.80
N ASN A 15 -20.51 -17.79 -5.86
CA ASN A 15 -21.53 -16.95 -5.24
C ASN A 15 -21.06 -16.24 -3.96
N ASN A 16 -19.81 -16.44 -3.52
CA ASN A 16 -19.21 -15.67 -2.43
C ASN A 16 -17.94 -14.98 -2.96
N PRO A 17 -18.02 -13.73 -3.45
CA PRO A 17 -16.84 -13.01 -3.89
C PRO A 17 -15.84 -12.87 -2.73
N VAL A 18 -14.54 -12.92 -3.04
CA VAL A 18 -13.48 -12.72 -2.04
C VAL A 18 -13.60 -11.29 -1.52
N THR A 19 -13.73 -11.15 -0.21
CA THR A 19 -13.94 -9.85 0.44
C THR A 19 -12.66 -9.02 0.46
N CYS A 20 -12.80 -7.69 0.60
CA CYS A 20 -11.67 -6.81 0.88
C CYS A 20 -10.89 -7.26 2.10
N GLU A 21 -11.57 -7.72 3.14
CA GLU A 21 -10.94 -8.21 4.38
C GLU A 21 -10.05 -9.43 4.14
N GLU A 22 -10.41 -10.33 3.23
CA GLU A 22 -9.59 -11.48 2.84
C GLU A 22 -8.41 -11.10 1.92
N ARG A 23 -8.48 -9.94 1.26
CA ARG A 23 -7.48 -9.49 0.26
C ARG A 23 -6.48 -8.48 0.82
N ILE A 24 -6.89 -7.69 1.80
CA ILE A 24 -6.18 -6.46 2.19
C ILE A 24 -4.73 -6.69 2.59
N ASP A 25 -4.40 -7.78 3.29
CA ASP A 25 -3.01 -8.04 3.69
C ASP A 25 -2.11 -8.31 2.46
N THR A 26 -2.65 -9.00 1.44
CA THR A 26 -1.93 -9.26 0.20
C THR A 26 -1.76 -8.00 -0.64
N GLU A 27 -2.78 -7.13 -0.69
CA GLU A 27 -2.67 -5.87 -1.45
C GLU A 27 -1.77 -4.87 -0.74
N LEU A 28 -1.88 -4.74 0.59
CA LEU A 28 -0.99 -3.92 1.40
C LEU A 28 0.47 -4.34 1.22
N GLU A 29 0.77 -5.64 1.28
CA GLU A 29 2.15 -6.13 1.07
C GLU A 29 2.71 -5.72 -0.31
N LYS A 30 1.92 -5.82 -1.38
CA LYS A 30 2.37 -5.40 -2.72
C LYS A 30 2.67 -3.91 -2.78
N VAL A 31 1.82 -3.09 -2.15
CA VAL A 31 2.02 -1.65 -2.08
C VAL A 31 3.28 -1.34 -1.29
N LEU A 32 3.44 -1.90 -0.08
CA LEU A 32 4.62 -1.70 0.75
C LEU A 32 5.92 -2.15 0.07
N GLN A 33 5.91 -3.25 -0.67
CA GLN A 33 7.07 -3.68 -1.47
C GLN A 33 7.42 -2.68 -2.57
N THR A 34 6.43 -2.00 -3.15
CA THR A 34 6.64 -0.94 -4.13
C THR A 34 7.31 0.28 -3.49
N PHE A 35 6.80 0.74 -2.35
CA PHE A 35 7.43 1.83 -1.58
C PHE A 35 8.82 1.48 -1.08
N ARG A 36 9.02 0.26 -0.57
CA ARG A 36 10.31 -0.23 -0.08
C ARG A 36 11.37 -0.18 -1.18
N LYS A 37 11.05 -0.71 -2.37
CA LYS A 37 11.94 -0.66 -3.53
C LYS A 37 12.29 0.77 -3.94
N ALA A 38 11.31 1.67 -3.96
CA ALA A 38 11.58 3.06 -4.31
C ALA A 38 12.53 3.73 -3.30
N MET A 39 12.27 3.58 -2.01
CA MET A 39 13.12 4.14 -0.94
C MET A 39 14.53 3.53 -0.92
N GLU A 40 14.65 2.20 -1.04
CA GLU A 40 15.94 1.52 -1.12
C GLU A 40 16.72 1.98 -2.37
N SER A 41 16.04 2.11 -3.52
CA SER A 41 16.67 2.60 -4.74
C SER A 41 17.16 4.03 -4.61
N ALA A 42 16.37 4.92 -3.98
CA ALA A 42 16.78 6.29 -3.69
C ALA A 42 18.06 6.32 -2.82
N ASP A 43 18.10 5.51 -1.76
CA ASP A 43 19.22 5.41 -0.83
C ASP A 43 20.50 4.89 -1.53
N GLU A 44 20.37 3.94 -2.45
CA GLU A 44 21.49 3.30 -3.15
C GLU A 44 22.01 4.13 -4.33
N ASN A 45 21.17 4.93 -4.96
CA ASN A 45 21.46 5.62 -6.22
C ASN A 45 21.52 7.16 -6.09
N ASP A 46 21.93 7.68 -4.93
CA ASP A 46 22.09 9.12 -4.67
C ASP A 46 20.82 9.93 -5.00
N GLY A 47 19.67 9.38 -4.58
CA GLY A 47 18.34 9.97 -4.77
C GLY A 47 17.58 9.50 -6.01
N LYS A 48 18.27 8.93 -7.02
CA LYS A 48 17.62 8.43 -8.24
C LYS A 48 16.79 7.18 -7.96
N ILE A 49 15.62 7.04 -8.61
CA ILE A 49 14.79 5.85 -8.49
C ILE A 49 14.97 4.98 -9.73
N VAL A 50 15.35 3.72 -9.53
CA VAL A 50 15.43 2.67 -10.54
C VAL A 50 14.61 1.48 -10.05
N ILE A 51 13.42 1.29 -10.63
CA ILE A 51 12.50 0.19 -10.26
C ILE A 51 12.82 -1.07 -11.08
N ASN A 52 13.12 -0.89 -12.36
CA ASN A 52 13.58 -1.93 -13.30
C ASN A 52 14.32 -1.28 -14.49
N GLU A 53 14.75 -2.08 -15.46
CA GLU A 53 15.52 -1.60 -16.63
C GLU A 53 14.78 -0.57 -17.50
N ASP A 54 13.44 -0.52 -17.43
CA ASP A 54 12.58 0.34 -18.25
C ASP A 54 11.87 1.44 -17.43
N GLU A 55 12.08 1.49 -16.11
CA GLU A 55 11.38 2.40 -15.19
C GLU A 55 12.37 3.06 -14.24
N GLU A 56 12.72 4.31 -14.58
CA GLU A 56 13.60 5.17 -13.83
C GLU A 56 12.94 6.55 -13.63
N HIS A 57 13.20 7.17 -12.49
CA HIS A 57 12.78 8.53 -12.18
C HIS A 57 14.00 9.32 -11.66
N GLU A 58 14.01 10.63 -11.91
CA GLU A 58 15.06 11.56 -11.48
C GLU A 58 15.24 11.53 -9.96
N ASP A 59 14.13 11.50 -9.23
CA ASP A 59 14.11 11.41 -7.78
C ASP A 59 12.81 10.77 -7.24
N ILE A 60 12.72 10.68 -5.91
CA ILE A 60 11.55 10.13 -5.22
C ILE A 60 10.27 10.96 -5.41
N TYR A 61 10.39 12.27 -5.70
CA TYR A 61 9.24 13.15 -5.93
C TYR A 61 8.62 12.88 -7.30
N GLU A 62 9.44 12.76 -8.35
CA GLU A 62 8.95 12.39 -9.67
C GLU A 62 8.30 10.98 -9.65
N TRP A 63 8.91 10.06 -8.91
CA TRP A 63 8.34 8.73 -8.74
C TRP A 63 6.97 8.77 -8.06
N ILE A 64 6.82 9.46 -6.92
CA ILE A 64 5.53 9.51 -6.22
C ILE A 64 4.46 10.29 -7.00
N ASP A 65 4.84 11.34 -7.72
CA ASP A 65 3.93 12.08 -8.61
C ASP A 65 3.41 11.20 -9.77
N THR A 66 4.19 10.20 -10.16
CA THR A 66 3.78 9.21 -11.18
C THR A 66 2.95 8.08 -10.57
N TYR A 67 3.31 7.62 -9.37
CA TYR A 67 2.71 6.45 -8.73
C TYR A 67 1.39 6.76 -8.00
N ALA A 68 1.31 7.88 -7.27
CA ALA A 68 0.12 8.28 -6.54
C ALA A 68 -0.83 9.12 -7.41
N LEU A 69 -2.13 9.03 -7.11
CA LEU A 69 -3.16 9.83 -7.78
C LEU A 69 -3.34 11.20 -7.13
N ALA A 70 -3.20 11.28 -5.81
CA ALA A 70 -3.32 12.52 -5.06
C ALA A 70 -2.69 12.40 -3.66
N TYR A 71 -2.25 13.53 -3.13
CA TYR A 71 -1.93 13.69 -1.72
C TYR A 71 -2.57 14.96 -1.17
N GLU A 72 -3.58 14.84 -0.32
CA GLU A 72 -4.41 15.97 0.12
C GLU A 72 -4.97 15.81 1.53
N ASP A 73 -5.52 16.90 2.09
CA ASP A 73 -6.31 16.84 3.32
C ASP A 73 -7.63 16.09 3.07
N ASP A 74 -7.94 15.11 3.91
CA ASP A 74 -9.22 14.42 3.94
C ASP A 74 -10.04 14.90 5.16
N PRO A 75 -11.03 15.79 4.97
CA PRO A 75 -11.83 16.31 6.08
C PRO A 75 -12.75 15.28 6.72
N HIS A 76 -13.07 14.18 6.04
CA HIS A 76 -13.93 13.13 6.57
C HIS A 76 -13.21 12.36 7.66
N TYR A 77 -11.99 11.91 7.37
CA TYR A 77 -11.15 11.19 8.33
C TYR A 77 -10.32 12.10 9.24
N ARG A 78 -10.18 13.39 8.89
CA ARG A 78 -9.28 14.34 9.57
C ARG A 78 -7.83 13.86 9.55
N ALA A 79 -7.38 13.48 8.36
CA ALA A 79 -6.06 12.94 8.09
C ALA A 79 -5.53 13.50 6.77
N LYS A 80 -4.23 13.34 6.50
CA LYS A 80 -3.68 13.47 5.15
C LYS A 80 -3.89 12.16 4.41
N ARG A 81 -4.40 12.20 3.19
CA ARG A 81 -4.69 11.03 2.36
C ARG A 81 -3.74 10.96 1.19
N LEU A 82 -3.05 9.84 1.05
CA LEU A 82 -2.30 9.47 -0.14
C LEU A 82 -3.12 8.47 -0.94
N GLN A 83 -3.77 8.94 -2.01
CA GLN A 83 -4.59 8.13 -2.89
C GLN A 83 -3.72 7.40 -3.91
N LEU A 84 -3.85 6.08 -4.02
CA LEU A 84 -3.02 5.26 -4.93
C LEU A 84 -3.81 4.74 -6.13
N SER A 85 -5.05 4.31 -5.93
CA SER A 85 -5.94 3.90 -7.02
C SER A 85 -7.38 4.33 -6.77
N THR A 86 -8.19 4.42 -7.82
CA THR A 86 -9.63 4.69 -7.71
C THR A 86 -10.41 3.62 -8.46
N GLY A 87 -11.54 3.20 -7.92
CA GLY A 87 -12.43 2.21 -8.54
C GLY A 87 -12.78 1.10 -7.57
N GLY A 88 -13.07 -0.09 -8.11
CA GLY A 88 -13.18 -1.30 -7.31
C GLY A 88 -12.23 -2.35 -7.88
N PRO A 89 -10.97 -2.38 -7.40
CA PRO A 89 -10.55 -1.82 -6.11
C PRO A 89 -10.10 -0.33 -6.12
N GLU A 90 -10.24 0.31 -4.97
CA GLU A 90 -9.66 1.59 -4.56
C GLU A 90 -8.75 1.35 -3.34
N ASP A 91 -7.63 2.06 -3.27
CA ASP A 91 -6.73 2.03 -2.13
C ASP A 91 -6.03 3.37 -1.85
N PHE A 92 -5.74 3.57 -0.57
CA PHE A 92 -5.10 4.78 -0.05
C PHE A 92 -4.51 4.57 1.34
N PHE A 93 -3.54 5.41 1.69
CA PHE A 93 -3.08 5.57 3.07
C PHE A 93 -3.68 6.83 3.71
N LEU A 94 -3.99 6.74 5.00
CA LEU A 94 -4.32 7.88 5.85
C LEU A 94 -3.19 8.09 6.87
N PHE A 95 -2.69 9.31 6.95
CA PHE A 95 -1.70 9.77 7.94
C PHE A 95 -2.40 10.71 8.92
N PHE A 96 -2.58 10.26 10.16
CA PHE A 96 -3.32 10.97 11.20
C PHE A 96 -2.41 11.92 12.00
N GLU A 97 -3.00 12.95 12.61
CA GLU A 97 -2.25 13.94 13.41
C GLU A 97 -1.56 13.35 14.65
N ASP A 98 -2.08 12.23 15.19
CA ASP A 98 -1.48 11.53 16.33
C ASP A 98 -0.32 10.60 15.92
N GLY A 99 -0.01 10.55 14.62
CA GLY A 99 1.05 9.74 14.03
C GLY A 99 0.60 8.38 13.55
N ASP A 100 -0.68 7.99 13.73
CA ASP A 100 -1.17 6.73 13.20
C ASP A 100 -1.18 6.71 11.67
N ILE A 101 -0.93 5.54 11.09
CA ILE A 101 -1.00 5.31 9.65
C ILE A 101 -1.91 4.11 9.39
N GLU A 102 -2.92 4.30 8.55
CA GLU A 102 -3.82 3.24 8.11
C GLU A 102 -3.81 3.08 6.60
N TYR A 103 -3.79 1.84 6.14
CA TYR A 103 -4.10 1.48 4.76
C TYR A 103 -5.56 1.10 4.64
N HIS A 104 -6.23 1.63 3.62
CA HIS A 104 -7.63 1.35 3.32
C HIS A 104 -7.73 0.70 1.95
N PHE A 105 -8.51 -0.38 1.87
CA PHE A 105 -8.75 -1.13 0.64
C PHE A 105 -10.25 -1.32 0.45
N LEU A 106 -10.79 -0.67 -0.58
CA LEU A 106 -12.21 -0.59 -0.87
C LEU A 106 -12.51 -1.25 -2.22
N ASP A 107 -13.70 -1.81 -2.36
CA ASP A 107 -14.26 -2.26 -3.63
C ASP A 107 -15.71 -1.72 -3.74
N TRP A 108 -16.41 -1.97 -4.84
CA TRP A 108 -17.76 -1.40 -5.08
C TRP A 108 -18.79 -1.82 -4.03
N PHE A 109 -18.56 -2.91 -3.30
CA PHE A 109 -19.54 -3.54 -2.41
C PHE A 109 -19.07 -3.71 -0.96
N ASP A 110 -17.77 -3.61 -0.68
CA ASP A 110 -17.18 -3.79 0.64
C ASP A 110 -15.85 -3.02 0.80
N GLY A 111 -15.28 -3.07 2.00
CA GLY A 111 -14.04 -2.38 2.32
C GLY A 111 -13.41 -2.90 3.61
N ALA A 112 -12.10 -2.76 3.72
CA ALA A 112 -11.32 -3.13 4.87
C ALA A 112 -10.22 -2.09 5.13
N SER A 113 -9.70 -2.04 6.36
CA SER A 113 -8.53 -1.25 6.69
C SER A 113 -7.55 -2.03 7.55
N ARG A 114 -6.28 -1.60 7.50
CA ARG A 114 -5.18 -2.09 8.33
C ARG A 114 -4.42 -0.91 8.90
N ARG A 115 -4.35 -0.82 10.22
CA ARG A 115 -3.41 0.05 10.90
C ARG A 115 -2.01 -0.54 10.80
N LEU A 116 -1.06 0.26 10.33
CA LEU A 116 0.33 -0.17 10.23
C LEU A 116 0.98 -0.29 11.60
N SER A 117 1.96 -1.19 11.70
CA SER A 117 2.80 -1.34 12.88
C SER A 117 4.15 -1.93 12.49
N GLY A 118 5.13 -1.88 13.40
CA GLY A 118 6.45 -2.45 13.16
C GLY A 118 7.16 -1.82 11.96
N GLU A 119 7.81 -2.64 11.14
CA GLU A 119 8.62 -2.19 10.00
C GLU A 119 7.81 -1.46 8.94
N ASP A 120 6.55 -1.87 8.70
CA ASP A 120 5.69 -1.24 7.71
C ASP A 120 5.28 0.17 8.12
N TYR A 121 5.06 0.36 9.43
CA TYR A 121 4.83 1.69 9.99
C TYR A 121 6.08 2.58 9.87
N GLU A 122 7.26 2.08 10.24
CA GLU A 122 8.50 2.87 10.15
C GLU A 122 8.83 3.25 8.70
N LEU A 123 8.58 2.35 7.74
CA LEU A 123 8.75 2.63 6.30
C LEU A 123 7.83 3.79 5.86
N MET A 124 6.53 3.68 6.11
CA MET A 124 5.57 4.70 5.64
C MET A 124 5.68 6.01 6.41
N LYS A 125 6.07 5.96 7.68
CA LYS A 125 6.39 7.14 8.47
C LYS A 125 7.59 7.88 7.89
N ARG A 126 8.69 7.16 7.60
CA ARG A 126 9.87 7.75 6.95
C ARG A 126 9.49 8.40 5.62
N PHE A 127 8.71 7.70 4.79
CA PHE A 127 8.22 8.24 3.53
C PHE A 127 7.42 9.55 3.72
N PHE A 128 6.51 9.57 4.69
CA PHE A 128 5.74 10.77 4.99
C PHE A 128 6.62 11.94 5.46
N GLU A 129 7.56 11.69 6.38
CA GLU A 129 8.45 12.73 6.94
C GLU A 129 9.47 13.27 5.93
N GLU A 130 10.01 12.41 5.07
CA GLU A 130 11.09 12.75 4.12
C GLU A 130 10.60 13.18 2.74
N VAL A 131 9.37 12.85 2.35
CA VAL A 131 8.85 13.07 0.98
C VAL A 131 7.59 13.93 0.97
N LEU A 132 6.58 13.58 1.78
CA LEU A 132 5.25 14.20 1.67
C LEU A 132 5.06 15.45 2.51
N ASN A 133 5.83 15.63 3.59
CA ASN A 133 5.65 16.69 4.57
C ASN A 133 6.65 17.87 4.42
N ILE A 134 7.09 18.15 3.18
CA ILE A 134 8.11 19.16 2.86
C ILE A 134 7.49 20.46 2.37
#